data_AF-A0A6I5L416-F1
#
_entry.id   AF-A0A6I5L416-F1
#
_cell.length_a   1.000
_cell.length_b   1.000
_cell.length_c   1.000
_cell.angle_alpha   90.00
_cell.angle_beta   90.00
_cell.angle_gamma   90.00
#
_symmetry.space_group_name_H-M   'P 1'
#
loop_
_entity.id
_entity.type
_entity.pdbx_description
1 polymer ?
#
loop_
_entity_poly.entity_id
_entity_poly.type
_entity_poly.pdbx_seq_one_letter_code
_entity_poly.pdbx_strand_id
1 'polypeptide(L)'
;MTALSNIRKAYKKLQYIVFDDKSILKKEIAGWEAIYGLLEIFVKASKSDSFIASGNNLESRLYKIISTSHRKVFEDIEKYKNDEYKTLQLIVDFISGMTDRYAIRLFQELKGIKI
;
A
#
# COMPACT_ATOMS: atom_id res chain seq x y z
N MET A 1 6.24 -5.78 -42.19
CA MET A 1 6.30 -6.15 -40.75
C MET A 1 7.59 -6.89 -40.50
N THR A 2 8.49 -6.35 -39.67
CA THR A 2 9.82 -6.92 -39.37
C THR A 2 9.72 -8.13 -38.44
N ALA A 3 10.60 -9.12 -38.61
CA ALA A 3 10.63 -10.37 -37.83
C ALA A 3 10.62 -10.14 -36.29
N LEU A 4 11.26 -9.06 -35.83
CA LEU A 4 11.24 -8.59 -34.43
C LEU A 4 9.83 -8.32 -33.88
N SER A 5 8.94 -7.76 -34.71
CA SER A 5 7.54 -7.51 -34.32
C SER A 5 6.80 -8.83 -34.09
N ASN A 6 7.05 -9.83 -34.93
CA ASN A 6 6.41 -11.14 -34.82
C ASN A 6 6.89 -11.89 -33.58
N ILE A 7 8.19 -11.82 -33.25
CA ILE A 7 8.75 -12.43 -32.03
C ILE A 7 8.14 -11.80 -30.77
N ARG A 8 8.05 -10.46 -30.70
CA ARG A 8 7.39 -9.78 -29.57
C ARG A 8 5.93 -10.19 -29.42
N LYS A 9 5.19 -10.31 -30.53
CA LYS A 9 3.80 -10.78 -30.52
C LYS A 9 3.69 -12.21 -30.00
N ALA A 10 4.61 -13.10 -30.38
CA ALA A 10 4.64 -14.48 -29.90
C ALA A 10 4.89 -14.54 -28.38
N TYR A 11 5.88 -13.80 -27.85
CA TYR A 11 6.13 -13.75 -26.41
C TYR A 11 4.97 -13.14 -25.62
N LYS A 12 4.30 -12.10 -26.14
CA LYS A 12 3.07 -11.58 -25.51
C LYS A 12 1.97 -12.64 -25.45
N LYS A 13 1.80 -13.47 -26.48
CA LYS A 13 0.83 -14.58 -26.45
C LYS A 13 1.19 -15.62 -25.38
N LEU A 14 2.47 -15.98 -25.27
CA LEU A 14 2.95 -16.91 -24.24
C LEU A 14 2.77 -16.35 -22.83
N GLN A 15 2.98 -15.05 -22.65
CA GLN A 15 2.79 -14.37 -21.37
C GLN A 15 1.37 -14.55 -20.79
N TYR A 16 0.32 -14.53 -21.63
CA TYR A 16 -1.05 -14.78 -21.17
C TYR A 16 -1.22 -16.19 -20.59
N ILE A 17 -0.58 -17.19 -21.18
CA ILE A 17 -0.63 -18.58 -20.69
C ILE A 17 0.06 -18.69 -19.33
N VAL A 18 1.18 -17.99 -19.16
CA VAL A 18 1.91 -17.96 -17.88
C VAL A 18 1.08 -17.27 -16.80
N PHE A 19 0.49 -16.11 -17.09
CA PHE A 19 -0.30 -15.35 -16.12
C PHE A 19 -1.64 -16.00 -15.73
N ASP A 20 -2.18 -16.88 -16.57
CA ASP A 20 -3.38 -17.67 -16.24
C ASP A 20 -3.10 -18.80 -15.23
N ASP A 21 -1.83 -18.98 -14.83
CA ASP A 21 -1.49 -19.92 -13.76
C ASP A 21 -2.17 -19.51 -12.44
N LYS A 22 -2.88 -20.48 -11.84
CA LYS A 22 -3.64 -20.27 -10.60
C LYS A 22 -2.78 -19.77 -9.44
N SER A 23 -1.50 -20.14 -9.39
CA SER A 23 -0.60 -19.69 -8.32
C SER A 23 -0.23 -18.22 -8.48
N ILE A 24 -0.11 -17.73 -9.72
CA ILE A 24 0.10 -16.31 -10.03
C ILE A 24 -1.15 -15.50 -9.69
N LEU A 25 -2.31 -15.93 -10.18
CA LEU A 25 -3.58 -15.26 -9.90
C LEU A 25 -3.85 -15.12 -8.40
N LYS A 26 -3.60 -16.18 -7.62
CA LYS A 26 -3.75 -16.13 -6.15
C LYS A 26 -2.80 -15.12 -5.50
N LYS A 27 -1.56 -15.00 -5.98
CA LYS A 27 -0.59 -14.03 -5.47
C LYS A 27 -1.01 -12.60 -5.78
N GLU A 28 -1.49 -12.35 -7.00
CA GLU A 28 -1.99 -11.03 -7.40
C GLU A 28 -3.21 -10.61 -6.57
N ILE A 29 -4.18 -11.51 -6.39
CA ILE A 29 -5.36 -11.26 -5.54
C ILE A 29 -4.95 -11.01 -4.10
N ALA A 30 -4.01 -11.79 -3.55
CA ALA A 30 -3.52 -11.57 -2.18
C ALA A 30 -2.80 -10.22 -2.03
N GLY A 31 -2.03 -9.81 -3.04
CA GLY A 31 -1.40 -8.48 -3.09
C GLY A 31 -2.44 -7.37 -3.11
N TRP A 32 -3.46 -7.51 -3.97
CA TRP A 32 -4.59 -6.57 -4.04
C TRP A 32 -5.30 -6.43 -2.69
N GLU A 33 -5.66 -7.55 -2.06
CA GLU A 33 -6.36 -7.57 -0.77
C GLU A 33 -5.52 -6.92 0.34
N ALA A 34 -4.21 -7.17 0.36
CA ALA A 34 -3.32 -6.55 1.33
C ALA A 34 -3.26 -5.03 1.17
N ILE A 35 -3.05 -4.53 -0.06
CA ILE A 35 -2.99 -3.08 -0.32
C ILE A 35 -4.34 -2.42 -0.05
N TYR A 36 -5.43 -2.99 -0.54
CA TYR A 36 -6.77 -2.49 -0.32
C TYR A 36 -7.11 -2.44 1.18
N GLY A 37 -6.84 -3.53 1.90
CA GLY A 37 -7.11 -3.62 3.33
C GLY A 37 -6.24 -2.68 4.19
N LEU A 38 -4.98 -2.46 3.80
CA LEU A 38 -4.14 -1.42 4.43
C LEU A 38 -4.73 -0.03 4.21
N LEU A 39 -5.08 0.31 2.96
CA LEU A 39 -5.72 1.59 2.65
C LEU A 39 -7.00 1.79 3.45
N GLU A 40 -7.86 0.78 3.52
CA GLU A 40 -9.10 0.84 4.31
C GLU A 40 -8.83 1.16 5.79
N ILE A 41 -7.86 0.50 6.41
CA ILE A 41 -7.49 0.71 7.82
C ILE A 41 -6.98 2.14 8.04
N PHE A 42 -6.00 2.57 7.25
CA PHE A 42 -5.32 3.84 7.48
C PHE A 42 -6.19 5.04 7.09
N VAL A 43 -6.92 4.98 5.97
CA VAL A 43 -7.83 6.06 5.53
C VAL A 43 -9.01 6.22 6.48
N LYS A 44 -9.50 5.12 7.08
CA LYS A 44 -10.55 5.24 8.11
C LYS A 44 -10.01 5.88 9.38
N ALA A 45 -8.80 5.49 9.81
CA ALA A 45 -8.17 6.05 11.00
C ALA A 45 -7.83 7.55 10.84
N SER A 46 -7.44 7.99 9.63
CA SER A 46 -7.08 9.38 9.36
C SER A 46 -8.24 10.37 9.44
N LYS A 47 -9.49 9.90 9.50
CA LYS A 47 -10.66 10.77 9.70
C LYS A 47 -10.83 11.24 11.14
N SER A 48 -10.04 10.70 12.07
CA SER A 48 -10.06 11.08 13.47
C SER A 48 -8.98 12.12 13.76
N ASP A 49 -9.33 13.15 14.54
CA ASP A 49 -8.36 14.14 15.05
C ASP A 49 -7.27 13.50 15.93
N SER A 50 -7.48 12.26 16.37
CA SER A 50 -6.51 11.48 17.12
C SER A 50 -5.45 10.78 16.27
N PHE A 51 -5.48 10.92 14.94
CA PHE A 51 -4.48 10.35 14.03
C PHE A 51 -3.16 11.14 14.05
N ILE A 52 -2.57 11.23 15.24
CA ILE A 52 -1.36 12.01 15.56
C ILE A 52 -0.44 11.22 16.51
N ALA A 53 0.83 11.60 16.59
CA ALA A 53 1.82 10.86 17.36
C ALA A 53 1.67 10.96 18.89
N SER A 54 0.98 11.98 19.41
CA SER A 54 0.89 12.22 20.87
C SER A 54 -0.15 11.36 21.59
N GLY A 55 -1.07 10.71 20.88
CA GLY A 55 -2.16 9.93 21.47
C GLY A 55 -1.77 8.51 21.93
N ASN A 56 -2.73 7.80 22.53
CA ASN A 56 -2.59 6.37 22.90
C ASN A 56 -3.76 5.47 22.47
N ASN A 57 -4.76 6.02 21.76
CA ASN A 57 -5.86 5.26 21.16
C ASN A 57 -5.43 4.54 19.87
N LEU A 58 -6.35 3.82 19.24
CA LEU A 58 -6.08 3.03 18.05
C LEU A 58 -5.49 3.89 16.91
N GLU A 59 -6.08 5.05 16.65
CA GLU A 59 -5.71 5.94 15.55
C GLU A 59 -4.31 6.50 15.72
N SER A 60 -3.96 6.93 16.93
CA SER A 60 -2.58 7.38 17.23
C SER A 60 -1.56 6.24 17.17
N ARG A 61 -1.94 5.01 17.52
CA ARG A 61 -1.08 3.82 17.37
C ARG A 61 -0.87 3.48 15.90
N LEU A 62 -1.91 3.55 15.07
CA LEU A 62 -1.79 3.40 13.63
C LEU A 62 -0.89 4.49 13.03
N TYR A 63 -1.05 5.75 13.43
CA TYR A 63 -0.16 6.83 13.01
C TYR A 63 1.32 6.55 13.37
N LYS A 64 1.57 6.00 14.57
CA LYS A 64 2.94 5.63 15.01
C LYS A 64 3.57 4.50 14.20
N ILE A 65 2.77 3.63 13.57
CA ILE A 65 3.27 2.57 12.68
C ILE A 65 3.84 3.16 11.39
N ILE A 66 3.33 4.31 10.94
CA ILE A 66 3.89 5.03 9.79
C ILE A 66 5.32 5.44 10.11
N SER A 67 6.25 5.15 9.19
CA SER A 67 7.66 5.40 9.43
C SER A 67 7.94 6.89 9.70
N THR A 68 8.93 7.13 10.55
CA THR A 68 9.32 8.49 10.94
C THR A 68 9.76 9.34 9.76
N SER A 69 10.33 8.73 8.71
CA SER A 69 10.71 9.44 7.49
C SER A 69 9.51 10.05 6.76
N HIS A 70 8.43 9.28 6.58
CA HIS A 70 7.21 9.77 5.94
C HIS A 70 6.52 10.83 6.82
N ARG A 71 6.45 10.59 8.14
CA ARG A 71 5.87 11.56 9.08
C ARG A 71 6.62 12.88 9.09
N LYS A 72 7.96 12.90 9.04
CA LYS A 72 8.74 14.14 8.96
C LYS A 72 8.46 14.93 7.69
N VAL A 73 8.34 14.26 6.54
CA VAL A 73 7.98 14.92 5.27
C VAL A 73 6.60 15.58 5.40
N PHE A 74 5.63 14.86 5.96
CA PHE A 74 4.30 15.37 6.22
C PHE A 74 4.30 16.53 7.23
N GLU A 75 4.95 16.38 8.39
CA GLU A 75 4.90 17.37 9.49
C GLU A 75 5.68 18.65 9.13
N ASP A 76 6.87 18.51 8.55
CA ASP A 76 7.85 19.61 8.48
C ASP A 76 8.01 20.22 7.07
N ILE A 77 7.75 19.44 6.01
CA ILE A 77 8.10 19.83 4.63
C ILE A 77 6.87 20.23 3.82
N GLU A 78 5.81 19.42 3.86
CA GLU A 78 4.63 19.64 3.02
C GLU A 78 3.71 20.76 3.55
N LYS A 79 3.48 21.77 2.72
CA LYS A 79 2.66 22.95 3.02
C LYS A 79 1.39 23.01 2.18
N TYR A 80 0.67 21.89 2.07
CA TYR A 80 -0.65 21.90 1.44
C TYR A 80 -1.67 22.61 2.33
N LYS A 81 -2.62 23.31 1.71
CA LYS A 81 -3.71 24.00 2.41
C LYS A 81 -4.84 23.06 2.86
N ASN A 82 -4.92 21.87 2.27
CA ASN A 82 -5.95 20.87 2.57
C ASN A 82 -5.31 19.74 3.38
N ASP A 83 -5.65 19.68 4.67
CA ASP A 83 -5.11 18.70 5.61
C ASP A 83 -5.58 17.26 5.31
N GLU A 84 -6.78 17.09 4.76
CA GLU A 84 -7.28 15.78 4.35
C GLU A 84 -6.45 15.23 3.19
N TYR A 85 -6.25 16.02 2.14
CA TYR A 85 -5.41 15.64 1.01
C TYR A 85 -3.99 15.30 1.46
N LYS A 86 -3.41 16.17 2.30
CA LYS A 86 -2.07 15.99 2.86
C LYS A 86 -1.95 14.67 3.61
N THR A 87 -2.96 14.33 4.43
CA THR A 87 -2.98 13.08 5.21
C THR A 87 -3.13 11.85 4.32
N LEU A 88 -3.98 11.93 3.28
CA LEU A 88 -4.13 10.85 2.31
C LEU A 88 -2.83 10.61 1.53
N GLN A 89 -2.11 11.67 1.18
CA GLN A 89 -0.82 11.56 0.51
C GLN A 89 0.21 10.85 1.40
N LEU A 90 0.30 11.20 2.69
CA LEU A 90 1.15 10.49 3.67
C LEU A 90 0.87 8.98 3.69
N ILE A 91 -0.40 8.58 3.67
CA ILE A 91 -0.81 7.17 3.68
C ILE A 91 -0.38 6.48 2.38
N VAL A 92 -0.59 7.12 1.23
CA VAL A 92 -0.20 6.59 -0.08
C VAL A 92 1.32 6.42 -0.17
N ASP A 93 2.09 7.41 0.27
CA ASP A 93 3.56 7.34 0.26
C ASP A 93 4.05 6.21 1.16
N PHE A 94 3.47 6.07 2.36
CA PHE A 94 3.80 4.99 3.27
C PHE A 94 3.50 3.60 2.69
N ILE A 95 2.32 3.39 2.10
CA ILE A 95 1.89 2.09 1.57
C ILE A 95 2.64 1.75 0.28
N SER A 96 2.81 2.71 -0.62
CA SER A 96 3.55 2.50 -1.88
C SER A 96 5.06 2.30 -1.65
N GLY A 97 5.60 2.86 -0.57
CA GLY A 97 6.98 2.64 -0.14
C GLY A 97 7.28 1.25 0.47
N MET A 98 6.26 0.38 0.60
CA MET A 98 6.43 -0.96 1.15
C MET A 98 6.97 -1.95 0.11
N THR A 99 7.66 -2.98 0.58
CA THR A 99 7.89 -4.20 -0.22
C THR A 99 6.67 -5.13 -0.12
N ASP A 100 6.42 -5.97 -1.12
CA ASP A 100 5.31 -6.95 -1.12
C ASP A 100 5.24 -7.76 0.18
N ARG A 101 6.40 -8.25 0.63
CA ARG A 101 6.50 -9.06 1.86
C ARG A 101 6.10 -8.26 3.09
N TYR A 102 6.49 -6.98 3.15
CA TYR A 102 6.16 -6.13 4.28
C TYR A 102 4.67 -5.77 4.29
N ALA A 103 4.10 -5.40 3.14
CA ALA A 103 2.68 -5.07 3.03
C ALA A 103 1.78 -6.23 3.46
N ILE A 104 2.05 -7.45 2.95
CA ILE A 104 1.30 -8.65 3.31
C ILE A 104 1.44 -8.94 4.82
N ARG A 105 2.66 -8.84 5.36
CA ARG A 105 2.90 -9.09 6.80
C ARG A 105 2.15 -8.08 7.67
N LEU A 106 2.29 -6.79 7.40
CA LEU A 106 1.65 -5.73 8.17
C LEU A 106 0.13 -5.87 8.13
N PHE A 107 -0.44 -6.17 6.96
CA PHE A 107 -1.87 -6.42 6.83
C PHE A 107 -2.34 -7.58 7.72
N GLN A 108 -1.61 -8.71 7.70
CA GLN A 108 -1.92 -9.86 8.55
C GLN A 108 -1.80 -9.55 10.05
N GLU A 109 -0.79 -8.79 10.45
CA GLU A 109 -0.60 -8.33 11.84
C GLU A 109 -1.76 -7.44 12.29
N LEU A 110 -2.16 -6.45 11.47
CA LEU A 110 -3.25 -5.53 11.80
C LEU A 110 -4.64 -6.19 11.81
N LYS A 111 -4.85 -7.23 10.99
CA LYS A 111 -6.09 -8.03 11.01
C LYS A 111 -6.08 -9.15 12.05
N GLY A 112 -4.99 -9.33 12.81
CA GLY A 112 -4.87 -10.38 13.83
C GLY A 112 -4.77 -11.80 13.26
N ILE A 113 -4.40 -11.94 11.99
CA ILE A 113 -4.21 -13.24 11.30
C ILE A 113 -2.87 -13.85 11.71
N LYS A 114 -1.86 -13.00 11.94
CA LYS A 114 -0.51 -13.39 12.34
C LYS A 114 -0.08 -12.51 13.52
N ILE A 115 0.40 -13.14 14.59
CA ILE A 115 0.91 -12.50 15.81
C ILE A 115 2.35 -12.93 16.00
#